data_AF-A0A653YCF9-F1
#
_entry.id   AF-A0A653YCF9-F1
#
_cell.length_a   1.000
_cell.length_b   1.000
_cell.length_c   1.000
_cell.angle_alpha   90.00
_cell.angle_beta   90.00
_cell.angle_gamma   90.00
#
_symmetry.space_group_name_H-M   'P 1'
#
loop_
_entity.id
_entity.type
_entity.pdbx_description
1 polymer ?
#
loop_
_entity_poly.entity_id
_entity_poly.type
_entity_poly.pdbx_seq_one_letter_code
_entity_poly.pdbx_strand_id
1 'polypeptide(L)'
;MMTEQTPHLVTLDLTDEDRHSVLITALQEYADAALDKVERPESTTAERDHFQIVATTAQGFVDEILAASGYAAPVPAPDLSST
;
A
#
# COMPACT_ATOMS: atom_id res chain seq x y z
N MET A 1 -12.43 5.10 25.70
CA MET A 1 -11.09 5.59 25.34
C MET A 1 -10.93 5.35 23.85
N MET A 2 -10.82 6.41 23.05
CA MET A 2 -10.63 6.34 21.61
C MET A 2 -9.12 6.49 21.40
N THR A 3 -8.44 5.41 21.01
CA THR A 3 -7.00 5.48 20.73
C THR A 3 -6.82 6.26 19.43
N GLU A 4 -6.38 7.52 19.52
CA GLU A 4 -5.89 8.27 18.38
C GLU A 4 -4.72 7.48 17.78
N GLN A 5 -4.95 6.77 16.67
CA GLN A 5 -3.86 6.22 15.88
C GLN A 5 -3.14 7.41 15.25
N THR A 6 -1.97 7.74 15.79
CA THR A 6 -1.10 8.75 15.18
C THR A 6 -0.71 8.24 13.79
N PRO A 7 -1.01 8.97 12.71
CA PRO A 7 -0.64 8.52 11.37
C PRO A 7 0.89 8.50 11.26
N HIS A 8 1.45 7.32 11.04
CA HIS A 8 2.89 7.15 10.82
C HIS A 8 3.17 7.31 9.32
N LEU A 9 3.86 8.38 8.95
CA LEU A 9 4.39 8.54 7.59
C LEU A 9 5.67 7.73 7.47
N VAL A 10 5.69 6.74 6.57
CA VAL A 10 6.87 5.94 6.25
C VAL A 10 7.31 6.28 4.84
N THR A 11 8.51 6.85 4.70
CA THR A 11 9.15 7.10 3.40
C THR A 11 10.12 5.97 3.08
N LEU A 12 9.82 5.19 2.03
CA LEU A 12 10.73 4.20 1.48
C LEU A 12 11.50 4.80 0.30
N ASP A 13 12.83 4.72 0.34
CA ASP A 13 13.67 4.97 -0.83
C ASP A 13 13.69 3.71 -1.70
N LEU A 14 13.17 3.89 -2.90
CA LEU A 14 12.79 2.86 -3.86
C LEU A 14 13.63 2.97 -5.15
N THR A 15 14.73 3.74 -5.11
CA THR A 15 15.68 3.91 -6.23
C THR A 15 16.38 2.63 -6.67
N ASP A 16 16.32 1.59 -5.84
CA ASP A 16 16.79 0.25 -6.17
C ASP A 16 15.63 -0.57 -6.74
N GLU A 17 15.72 -0.94 -8.03
CA GLU A 17 14.72 -1.69 -8.77
C GLU A 17 14.34 -3.01 -8.07
N ASP A 18 15.31 -3.65 -7.40
CA ASP A 18 15.08 -4.87 -6.62
C ASP A 18 14.18 -4.60 -5.41
N ARG A 19 14.33 -3.45 -4.74
CA ARG A 19 13.48 -3.06 -3.60
C ARG A 19 12.07 -2.70 -4.04
N HIS A 20 11.91 -2.18 -5.25
CA HIS A 20 10.60 -1.99 -5.90
C HIS A 20 9.86 -3.31 -6.07
N SER A 21 10.55 -4.29 -6.64
CA SER A 21 9.99 -5.62 -6.89
C SER A 21 9.58 -6.34 -5.59
N VAL A 22 10.39 -6.20 -4.53
CA VAL A 22 10.11 -6.80 -3.21
C VAL A 22 8.86 -6.18 -2.58
N LEU A 23 8.71 -4.85 -2.62
CA LEU A 23 7.54 -4.18 -2.04
C LEU A 23 6.25 -4.56 -2.80
N ILE A 24 6.30 -4.56 -4.14
CA ILE A 24 5.16 -4.96 -4.97
C ILE A 24 4.77 -6.41 -4.67
N THR A 25 5.76 -7.32 -4.62
CA THR A 25 5.52 -8.73 -4.31
C THR A 25 4.88 -8.91 -2.94
N ALA A 26 5.38 -8.23 -1.91
CA ALA A 26 4.83 -8.31 -0.56
C ALA A 26 3.37 -7.79 -0.48
N LEU A 27 3.05 -6.71 -1.20
CA LEU A 27 1.69 -6.18 -1.26
C LEU A 27 0.74 -7.12 -2.02
N GLN A 28 1.21 -7.74 -3.10
CA GLN A 28 0.45 -8.74 -3.85
C GLN A 28 0.17 -9.99 -3.00
N GLU A 29 1.20 -10.53 -2.33
CA GLU A 29 1.05 -11.66 -1.40
C GLU A 29 0.06 -11.35 -0.26
N TYR A 30 0.10 -10.12 0.26
CA TYR A 30 -0.82 -9.68 1.31
C TYR A 30 -2.27 -9.56 0.80
N ALA A 31 -2.47 -9.06 -0.42
CA ALA A 31 -3.78 -9.03 -1.07
C ALA A 31 -4.33 -10.44 -1.30
N ASP A 32 -3.52 -11.35 -1.82
CA ASP A 32 -3.91 -12.73 -2.09
C ASP A 32 -4.25 -13.48 -0.78
N ALA A 33 -3.45 -13.29 0.27
CA ALA A 33 -3.75 -13.86 1.58
C ALA A 33 -5.06 -13.32 2.17
N ALA A 34 -5.39 -12.05 1.93
CA ALA A 34 -6.67 -11.49 2.34
C ALA A 34 -7.84 -12.07 1.53
N LEU A 35 -7.68 -12.26 0.22
CA LEU A 35 -8.70 -12.90 -0.62
C LEU A 35 -8.96 -14.37 -0.21
N ASP A 36 -7.93 -15.14 0.14
CA ASP A 36 -8.09 -16.49 0.72
C ASP A 36 -8.97 -16.45 1.99
N LYS A 37 -8.83 -15.41 2.82
CA LYS A 37 -9.66 -15.25 4.02
C LYS A 37 -11.12 -14.90 3.71
N VAL A 38 -11.39 -14.22 2.59
CA VAL A 38 -12.74 -13.92 2.13
C VAL A 38 -13.49 -15.20 1.72
N GLU A 39 -12.79 -16.11 1.03
CA GLU A 39 -13.39 -17.33 0.46
C GLU A 39 -13.67 -18.43 1.50
N ARG A 40 -13.06 -18.32 2.69
CA ARG A 40 -13.19 -19.31 3.74
C ARG A 40 -14.62 -19.41 4.29
N PRO A 41 -15.18 -20.63 4.40
CA PRO A 41 -16.53 -20.84 4.88
C PRO A 41 -16.71 -20.50 6.37
N GLU A 42 -15.63 -20.55 7.16
CA GLU A 42 -15.63 -20.18 8.57
C GLU A 42 -15.67 -18.67 8.82
N SER A 43 -15.38 -17.84 7.81
CA SER A 43 -15.36 -16.39 7.94
C SER A 43 -16.76 -15.83 8.09
N THR A 44 -16.96 -15.01 9.13
CA THR A 44 -18.16 -14.22 9.31
C THR A 44 -18.29 -13.16 8.21
N THR A 45 -19.49 -12.57 8.06
CA THR A 45 -19.70 -11.46 7.11
C THR A 45 -18.78 -10.27 7.43
N ALA A 46 -18.62 -9.92 8.71
CA ALA A 46 -17.77 -8.81 9.11
C ALA A 46 -16.27 -9.07 8.82
N GLU A 47 -15.80 -10.31 9.00
CA GLU A 47 -14.44 -10.69 8.65
C GLU A 47 -14.21 -10.65 7.14
N ARG A 48 -15.17 -11.16 6.34
CA ARG A 48 -15.10 -11.08 4.88
C ARG A 48 -15.04 -9.63 4.40
N ASP A 49 -15.91 -8.77 4.91
CA ASP A 49 -15.90 -7.34 4.56
C ASP A 49 -14.56 -6.68 4.91
N HIS A 50 -14.00 -7.00 6.08
CA HIS A 50 -12.68 -6.52 6.49
C HIS A 50 -11.58 -6.97 5.51
N PHE A 51 -11.51 -8.28 5.20
CA PHE A 51 -10.49 -8.80 4.30
C PHE A 51 -10.67 -8.30 2.85
N GLN A 52 -11.90 -8.05 2.41
CA GLN A 52 -12.18 -7.41 1.11
C GLN A 52 -11.57 -6.00 1.04
N ILE A 53 -11.71 -5.21 2.12
CA ILE A 53 -11.12 -3.86 2.22
C ILE A 53 -9.59 -3.96 2.19
N VAL A 54 -9.01 -4.91 2.94
CA VAL A 54 -7.57 -5.14 2.98
C VAL A 54 -7.02 -5.47 1.59
N ALA A 55 -7.64 -6.44 0.89
CA ALA A 55 -7.24 -6.84 -0.46
C ALA A 55 -7.31 -5.67 -1.44
N THR A 56 -8.42 -4.93 -1.43
CA THR A 56 -8.62 -3.76 -2.31
C THR A 56 -7.59 -2.67 -2.05
N THR A 57 -7.28 -2.41 -0.77
CA THR A 57 -6.31 -1.39 -0.37
C THR A 57 -4.89 -1.77 -0.80
N ALA A 58 -4.49 -3.03 -0.58
CA ALA A 58 -3.18 -3.52 -0.98
C ALA A 58 -2.97 -3.48 -2.50
N GLN A 59 -3.99 -3.87 -3.27
CA GLN A 59 -3.97 -3.73 -4.74
C GLN A 59 -3.89 -2.26 -5.17
N GLY A 60 -4.63 -1.36 -4.52
CA GLY A 60 -4.55 0.07 -4.79
C GLY A 60 -3.14 0.65 -4.61
N PHE A 61 -2.41 0.20 -3.58
CA PHE A 61 -1.00 0.60 -3.40
C PHE A 61 -0.09 0.05 -4.49
N VAL A 62 -0.29 -1.18 -4.95
CA VAL A 62 0.47 -1.74 -6.07
C VAL A 62 0.25 -0.91 -7.33
N ASP A 63 -1.00 -0.57 -7.64
CA ASP A 63 -1.35 0.26 -8.80
C ASP A 63 -0.72 1.65 -8.71
N GLU A 64 -0.75 2.29 -7.53
CA GLU A 64 -0.15 3.60 -7.28
C GLU A 64 1.38 3.55 -7.47
N ILE A 65 2.04 2.54 -6.93
CA ILE A 65 3.49 2.34 -7.06
C ILE A 65 3.87 2.12 -8.53
N LEU A 66 3.13 1.29 -9.26
CA LEU A 66 3.38 1.03 -10.69
C LEU A 66 3.14 2.30 -11.53
N ALA A 67 2.10 3.08 -11.23
CA ALA A 67 1.82 4.35 -11.90
C ALA A 67 2.92 5.38 -11.64
N ALA A 68 3.43 5.48 -10.41
CA ALA A 68 4.54 6.35 -10.04
C ALA A 68 5.85 5.94 -10.74
N SER A 69 6.05 4.64 -10.97
CA SER A 69 7.23 4.08 -11.67
C SER A 69 7.27 4.41 -13.17
N GLY A 70 6.12 4.69 -13.78
CA GLY A 70 6.00 4.89 -15.22
C GLY A 70 6.14 6.34 -15.71
N TYR A 71 6.02 7.35 -14.83
CA TYR A 71 6.01 8.78 -15.22
C TYR A 71 6.36 9.71 -14.03
N ALA A 72 7.42 9.44 -13.29
CA ALA A 72 7.94 10.45 -12.37
C ALA A 72 8.62 11.57 -13.17
N ALA A 73 7.83 12.53 -13.67
CA ALA A 73 8.37 13.84 -14.01
C ALA A 73 9.08 14.38 -12.76
N PRO A 74 10.31 14.93 -12.89
CA PRO A 74 11.07 15.41 -11.73
C PRO A 74 10.22 16.44 -10.99
N VAL A 75 9.82 16.11 -9.76
CA VAL A 75 9.14 17.07 -8.89
C VAL A 75 10.19 18.10 -8.50
N PRO A 76 10.04 19.38 -8.90
CA PRO A 76 10.99 20.41 -8.49
C PRO A 76 10.95 20.51 -6.95
N ALA A 77 12.13 20.47 -6.34
CA ALA A 77 12.25 20.67 -4.89
C ALA A 77 11.58 22.00 -4.50
N PRO A 78 10.90 22.07 -3.34
CA PRO A 78 10.38 23.33 -2.84
C PRO A 78 11.53 24.31 -2.67
N ASP A 79 11.42 25.47 -3.31
CA ASP A 79 12.40 26.55 -3.17
C ASP A 79 12.34 27.10 -1.74
N LEU A 80 13.33 26.75 -0.93
CA LEU A 80 13.49 27.23 0.45
C LEU A 80 14.24 28.57 0.53
N SER A 81 14.49 29.25 -0.59
CA SER A 81 15.33 30.46 -0.64
C SER A 81 14.61 31.76 -0.26
N SER A 82 13.46 31.70 0.43
CA SER A 82 12.76 32.89 0.92
C SER A 82 12.61 32.85 2.44
N THR A 83 13.70 33.18 3.13
CA THR A 83 13.69 33.73 4.49
C THR A 83 14.53 35.00 4.51
#